data_AF-A0A8T6YI93-F1
#
_entry.id   AF-A0A8T6YI93-F1
#
_cell.length_a   1.000
_cell.length_b   1.000
_cell.length_c   1.000
_cell.angle_alpha   90.00
_cell.angle_beta   90.00
_cell.angle_gamma   90.00
#
_symmetry.space_group_name_H-M   'P 1'
#
loop_
_entity.id
_entity.type
_entity.pdbx_description
1 polymer ?
#
loop_
_entity_poly.entity_id
_entity_poly.type
_entity_poly.pdbx_seq_one_letter_code
_entity_poly.pdbx_strand_id
1 'polypeptide(L)'
;MNEKEITKILRKNPTYREEANALIHQCLRAGFIEDLHAGKSSKLLEDKSLSRITNEEMKKLMIETTAKLEDYLEMRDKNPKEYKKFINSITLLYTHDWSKDLNEYKIKSR
;
A
#
# COMPACT_ATOMS: atom_id res chain seq x y z
N MET A 1 -0.91 1.42 -23.92
CA MET A 1 -2.35 1.50 -23.65
C MET A 1 -2.88 2.80 -24.24
N ASN A 2 -4.01 2.76 -24.94
CA ASN A 2 -4.68 3.95 -25.45
C ASN A 2 -5.62 4.58 -24.40
N GLU A 3 -6.09 5.80 -24.66
CA GLU A 3 -6.94 6.57 -23.73
C GLU A 3 -8.26 5.87 -23.37
N LYS A 4 -8.85 5.13 -24.33
CA LYS A 4 -10.09 4.38 -24.10
C LYS A 4 -9.87 3.22 -23.13
N GLU A 5 -8.73 2.55 -23.24
CA GLU A 5 -8.34 1.45 -22.33
C GLU A 5 -8.07 1.97 -20.91
N ILE A 6 -7.34 3.07 -20.77
CA ILE A 6 -7.09 3.73 -19.47
C ILE A 6 -8.41 4.10 -18.82
N THR A 7 -9.30 4.75 -19.57
CA THR A 7 -10.62 5.17 -19.05
C THR A 7 -11.46 3.98 -18.59
N LYS A 8 -11.41 2.86 -19.32
CA LYS A 8 -12.11 1.62 -18.94
C LYS A 8 -11.57 1.07 -17.62
N ILE A 9 -10.26 1.03 -17.44
CA ILE A 9 -9.61 0.57 -16.21
C ILE A 9 -9.99 1.47 -15.03
N LEU A 10 -9.90 2.80 -15.20
CA LEU A 10 -10.21 3.76 -14.14
C LEU A 10 -11.67 3.70 -13.66
N ARG A 11 -12.59 3.21 -14.48
CA ARG A 11 -14.02 3.09 -14.16
C ARG A 11 -14.42 1.73 -13.58
N LYS A 12 -13.55 0.72 -13.67
CA LYS A 12 -13.77 -0.64 -13.14
C LYS A 12 -14.05 -0.58 -11.63
N ASN A 13 -14.89 -1.46 -11.12
CA ASN A 13 -14.95 -1.67 -9.67
C ASN A 13 -13.74 -2.53 -9.26
N PRO A 14 -12.86 -2.05 -8.36
CA PRO A 14 -11.73 -2.83 -7.88
C PRO A 14 -12.24 -4.02 -7.06
N THR A 15 -11.48 -5.11 -7.09
CA THR A 15 -11.67 -6.18 -6.11
C THR A 15 -11.17 -5.72 -4.73
N TYR A 16 -11.62 -6.36 -3.64
CA TYR A 16 -11.10 -6.06 -2.30
C TYR A 16 -9.58 -6.21 -2.20
N ARG A 17 -8.98 -7.10 -3.00
CA ARG A 17 -7.53 -7.27 -3.04
C ARG A 17 -6.82 -6.13 -3.74
N GLU A 18 -7.35 -5.67 -4.88
CA GLU A 18 -6.82 -4.48 -5.58
C GLU A 18 -6.95 -3.24 -4.69
N GLU A 19 -8.06 -3.09 -3.98
CA GLU A 19 -8.28 -2.04 -2.99
C GLU A 19 -7.26 -2.13 -1.84
N ALA A 20 -7.09 -3.29 -1.22
CA ALA A 20 -6.14 -3.49 -0.14
C ALA A 20 -4.69 -3.22 -0.59
N ASN A 21 -4.29 -3.71 -1.77
CA ASN A 21 -2.94 -3.46 -2.30
C ASN A 21 -2.71 -1.96 -2.53
N ALA A 22 -3.68 -1.27 -3.14
CA ALA A 22 -3.60 0.17 -3.39
C ALA A 22 -3.51 0.99 -2.09
N LEU A 23 -4.35 0.67 -1.10
CA LEU A 23 -4.32 1.33 0.21
C LEU A 23 -3.00 1.07 0.95
N ILE A 24 -2.50 -0.17 0.96
CA ILE A 24 -1.21 -0.49 1.58
C ILE A 24 -0.07 0.25 0.88
N HIS A 25 -0.09 0.31 -0.45
CA HIS A 25 0.90 1.10 -1.18
C HIS A 25 0.89 2.57 -0.71
N GLN A 26 -0.28 3.20 -0.66
CA GLN A 26 -0.38 4.64 -0.39
C GLN A 26 -0.22 5.01 1.10
N CYS A 27 -0.74 4.20 2.00
CA CYS A 27 -0.69 4.47 3.43
C CYS A 27 0.67 4.07 4.03
N LEU A 28 1.16 2.90 3.65
CA LEU A 28 2.38 2.32 4.20
C LEU A 28 3.58 2.60 3.29
N ARG A 29 3.61 2.02 2.08
CA ARG A 29 4.81 2.00 1.21
C ARG A 29 5.23 3.40 0.73
N ALA A 30 4.28 4.31 0.53
CA ALA A 30 4.50 5.71 0.16
C ALA A 30 4.52 6.65 1.40
N GLY A 31 4.83 6.10 2.57
CA GLY A 31 5.00 6.83 3.82
C GLY A 31 6.40 6.68 4.41
N PHE A 32 6.51 6.91 5.72
CA PHE A 32 7.77 6.90 6.45
C PHE A 32 8.62 5.62 6.28
N ILE A 33 8.01 4.47 5.95
CA ILE A 33 8.78 3.26 5.66
C ILE A 33 9.72 3.43 4.46
N GLU A 34 9.37 4.28 3.49
CA GLU A 34 10.25 4.53 2.35
C GLU A 34 11.50 5.29 2.80
N ASP A 35 11.36 6.24 3.74
CA ASP A 35 12.50 6.96 4.29
C ASP A 35 13.45 6.00 5.04
N LEU A 36 12.88 5.02 5.76
CA LEU A 36 13.64 3.98 6.44
C LEU A 36 14.28 2.99 5.45
N HIS A 37 13.64 2.75 4.30
CA HIS A 37 14.07 1.79 3.28
C HIS A 37 15.08 2.38 2.29
N ALA A 38 15.06 3.69 2.04
CA ALA A 38 15.89 4.37 1.04
C ALA A 38 17.39 4.50 1.40
N GLY A 39 17.86 3.78 2.42
CA GLY A 39 19.24 3.82 2.92
C GLY A 39 20.25 3.00 2.10
N LYS A 40 21.54 3.18 2.40
CA LYS A 40 22.62 2.32 1.88
C LYS A 40 22.66 0.99 2.64
N SER A 41 23.12 -0.06 1.96
CA SER A 41 23.39 -1.34 2.62
C SER A 41 24.33 -1.17 3.82
N SER A 42 24.03 -1.86 4.92
CA SER A 42 24.85 -1.87 6.14
C SER A 42 24.90 -3.28 6.72
N LYS A 43 25.92 -3.58 7.54
CA LYS A 43 26.07 -4.89 8.20
C LYS A 43 24.87 -5.26 9.08
N LEU A 44 24.13 -4.28 9.58
CA LEU A 44 22.87 -4.48 10.31
C LEU A 44 21.83 -5.25 9.48
N LEU A 45 21.90 -5.16 8.15
CA LEU A 45 20.97 -5.86 7.27
C LEU A 45 21.24 -7.37 7.20
N GLU A 46 22.46 -7.83 7.52
CA GLU A 46 22.89 -9.22 7.45
C GLU A 46 22.58 -10.01 8.73
N ASP A 47 22.55 -9.34 9.88
CA ASP A 47 22.24 -9.95 11.17
C ASP A 47 20.73 -9.92 11.47
N LYS A 48 20.11 -11.10 11.55
CA LYS A 48 18.67 -11.24 11.84
C LYS A 48 18.32 -11.06 13.32
N SER A 49 19.29 -11.06 14.23
CA SER A 49 19.07 -10.87 15.67
C SER A 49 18.88 -9.40 16.05
N LEU A 50 19.31 -8.48 15.19
CA LEU A 50 19.24 -7.05 15.43
C LEU A 50 17.97 -6.44 14.82
N SER A 51 17.31 -5.55 15.57
CA SER A 51 16.17 -4.81 15.03
C SER A 51 16.64 -3.76 14.02
N ARG A 52 15.93 -3.66 12.89
CA ARG A 52 16.15 -2.65 11.85
C ARG A 52 15.28 -1.41 12.01
N ILE A 53 14.20 -1.53 12.80
CA ILE A 53 13.25 -0.46 13.08
C ILE A 53 13.11 -0.40 14.60
N THR A 54 13.38 0.75 15.18
CA THR A 54 13.20 0.99 16.61
C THR A 54 11.71 1.02 16.97
N ASN A 55 11.39 0.87 18.26
CA ASN A 55 10.00 0.95 18.72
C ASN A 55 9.36 2.31 18.40
N GLU A 56 10.13 3.40 18.51
CA GLU A 56 9.63 4.75 18.20
C GLU A 56 9.37 4.92 16.69
N GLU A 57 10.26 4.42 15.84
CA GLU A 57 10.04 4.43 14.39
C GLU A 57 8.84 3.58 13.99
N MET A 58 8.67 2.41 14.61
CA MET A 58 7.50 1.57 14.39
C MET A 58 6.21 2.26 14.83
N LYS A 59 6.21 2.89 16.00
CA LYS A 59 5.06 3.64 16.51
C LYS A 59 4.69 4.79 15.57
N LYS A 60 5.68 5.57 15.12
CA LYS A 60 5.50 6.64 14.14
C LYS A 60 4.91 6.09 12.84
N LEU A 61 5.49 5.00 12.31
CA LEU A 61 5.02 4.34 11.10
C LEU A 61 3.54 3.93 11.20
N MET A 62 3.14 3.33 12.33
CA MET A 62 1.76 2.92 12.54
C MET A 62 0.81 4.12 12.57
N ILE A 63 1.14 5.16 13.34
CA ILE A 63 0.30 6.36 13.46
C ILE A 63 0.09 7.04 12.10
N GLU A 64 1.17 7.26 11.34
CA GLU A 64 1.07 7.91 10.03
C GLU A 64 0.31 7.05 9.01
N THR A 65 0.52 5.74 9.03
CA THR A 65 -0.19 4.81 8.15
C THR A 65 -1.69 4.84 8.45
N THR A 66 -2.08 4.79 9.72
CA THR A 66 -3.49 4.80 10.11
C THR A 66 -4.17 6.15 9.84
N ALA A 67 -3.48 7.27 10.03
CA ALA A 67 -4.03 8.59 9.71
C ALA A 67 -4.34 8.72 8.21
N LYS A 68 -3.40 8.32 7.33
CA LYS A 68 -3.65 8.29 5.88
C LYS A 68 -4.78 7.33 5.49
N LEU A 69 -4.85 6.17 6.16
CA LEU A 69 -5.91 5.21 5.89
C LEU A 69 -7.29 5.77 6.27
N GLU A 70 -7.39 6.48 7.38
CA GLU A 70 -8.61 7.19 7.79
C GLU A 70 -9.08 8.16 6.71
N ASP A 71 -8.19 9.00 6.17
CA ASP A 71 -8.52 9.93 5.08
C ASP A 71 -9.10 9.21 3.84
N TYR A 72 -8.52 8.05 3.48
CA TYR A 72 -9.01 7.28 2.33
C TYR A 72 -10.33 6.56 2.60
N LEU A 73 -10.56 6.08 3.83
CA LEU A 73 -11.84 5.51 4.24
C LEU A 73 -12.93 6.58 4.27
N GLU A 74 -12.61 7.78 4.73
CA GLU A 74 -13.52 8.92 4.66
C GLU A 74 -13.82 9.29 3.20
N MET A 75 -12.82 9.30 2.32
CA MET A 75 -13.01 9.53 0.89
C MET A 75 -13.86 8.45 0.22
N ARG A 76 -13.72 7.19 0.63
CA ARG A 76 -14.57 6.08 0.17
C ARG A 76 -16.04 6.36 0.43
N ASP A 77 -16.34 6.83 1.64
CA ASP A 77 -17.72 7.01 2.10
C ASP A 77 -18.32 8.34 1.58
N LYS A 78 -17.53 9.43 1.55
CA LYS A 78 -17.98 10.76 1.10
C LYS A 78 -17.93 10.95 -0.42
N ASN A 79 -16.97 10.34 -1.11
CA ASN A 79 -16.77 10.49 -2.55
C ASN A 79 -16.37 9.16 -3.22
N PRO A 80 -17.29 8.18 -3.29
CA PRO A 80 -16.99 6.83 -3.77
C PRO A 80 -16.53 6.77 -5.23
N LYS A 81 -16.92 7.75 -6.07
CA LYS A 81 -16.47 7.82 -7.48
C LYS A 81 -14.99 8.19 -7.57
N GLU A 82 -14.56 9.20 -6.83
CA GLU A 82 -13.16 9.60 -6.80
C GLU A 82 -12.31 8.55 -6.10
N TYR A 83 -12.82 7.95 -5.02
CA TYR A 83 -12.18 6.83 -4.35
C TYR A 83 -11.88 5.68 -5.31
N LYS A 84 -12.87 5.26 -6.08
CA LYS A 84 -12.70 4.21 -7.07
C LYS A 84 -11.64 4.55 -8.12
N LYS A 85 -11.69 5.79 -8.65
CA LYS A 85 -10.71 6.25 -9.63
C LYS A 85 -9.30 6.25 -9.05
N PHE A 86 -9.15 6.69 -7.81
CA PHE A 86 -7.89 6.64 -7.06
C PHE A 86 -7.37 5.21 -6.93
N ILE A 87 -8.17 4.28 -6.39
CA ILE A 87 -7.75 2.87 -6.23
C ILE A 87 -7.30 2.25 -7.55
N ASN A 88 -8.05 2.46 -8.63
CA ASN A 88 -7.68 1.94 -9.95
C ASN A 88 -6.41 2.59 -10.50
N SER A 89 -6.19 3.88 -10.23
CA SER A 89 -4.96 4.57 -10.65
C SER A 89 -3.74 3.99 -9.95
N ILE A 90 -3.84 3.76 -8.64
CA ILE A 90 -2.74 3.16 -7.86
C ILE A 90 -2.51 1.71 -8.29
N THR A 91 -3.58 0.96 -8.53
CA THR A 91 -3.48 -0.41 -9.01
C THR A 91 -2.74 -0.48 -10.34
N LEU A 92 -3.04 0.43 -11.27
CA LEU A 92 -2.38 0.48 -12.57
C LEU A 92 -0.91 0.89 -12.47
N LEU A 93 -0.61 1.91 -11.66
CA LEU A 93 0.72 2.53 -11.62
C LEU A 93 1.73 1.77 -10.75
N TYR A 94 1.28 1.18 -9.65
CA TYR A 94 2.19 0.74 -8.58
C TYR A 94 2.00 -0.69 -8.09
N THR A 95 0.80 -1.26 -8.26
CA THR A 95 0.50 -2.59 -7.69
C THR A 95 -0.08 -3.55 -8.74
N HIS A 96 0.20 -3.33 -10.02
CA HIS A 96 -0.34 -4.12 -11.11
C HIS A 96 0.27 -5.54 -11.17
N ASP A 97 1.50 -5.65 -10.68
CA ASP A 97 2.34 -6.83 -10.55
C ASP A 97 2.29 -7.47 -9.16
N TRP A 98 1.57 -6.87 -8.21
CA TRP A 98 1.39 -7.43 -6.88
C TRP A 98 0.41 -8.61 -6.91
N SER A 99 0.63 -9.56 -6.01
CA SER A 99 -0.25 -10.71 -5.83
C SER A 99 -1.71 -10.29 -5.69
N LYS A 100 -2.57 -10.99 -6.43
CA LYS A 100 -4.03 -10.88 -6.32
C LYS A 100 -4.65 -12.05 -5.55
N ASP A 101 -3.85 -13.03 -5.15
CA ASP A 101 -4.31 -14.24 -4.45
C ASP A 101 -4.06 -14.13 -2.94
N LEU A 102 -5.07 -14.46 -2.12
CA LEU A 102 -4.94 -14.57 -0.66
C LEU A 102 -4.14 -15.80 -0.23
N ASN A 103 -3.98 -16.78 -1.11
CA ASN A 103 -3.31 -18.04 -0.78
C ASN A 103 -1.82 -18.07 -1.14
N GLU A 104 -1.33 -17.07 -1.88
CA GLU A 104 0.09 -17.02 -2.31
C GLU A 104 1.03 -16.97 -1.11
N TYR A 105 0.62 -16.28 -0.05
CA TYR A 105 1.27 -16.33 1.25
C TYR A 105 0.27 -16.90 2.24
N LYS A 106 0.32 -18.22 2.49
CA LYS A 106 -0.34 -18.79 3.67
C LYS A 106 0.18 -18.03 4.90
N ILE A 107 -0.60 -17.09 5.41
CA ILE A 107 -0.32 -16.43 6.68
C ILE A 107 -0.38 -17.56 7.69
N LYS A 108 0.79 -18.08 8.07
CA LYS A 108 0.89 -18.95 9.24
C LYS A 108 0.52 -18.04 10.41
N SER A 109 -0.72 -18.16 10.86
CA SER A 109 -1.13 -17.60 12.15
C SER A 109 -0.09 -18.06 13.18
N ARG A 110 0.60 -17.10 13.79
CA ARG A 110 1.46 -17.38 14.94
C ARG A 110 0.61 -17.78 16.13
#